data_AF-A0A9C8NWF6-F1
#
_entry.id   AF-A0A9C8NWF6-F1
#
_cell.length_a   1.000
_cell.length_b   1.000
_cell.length_c   1.000
_cell.angle_alpha   90.00
_cell.angle_beta   90.00
_cell.angle_gamma   90.00
#
_symmetry.space_group_name_H-M   'P 1'
#
loop_
_entity.id
_entity.type
_entity.pdbx_description
1 polymer ?
#
loop_
_entity_poly.entity_id
_entity_poly.type
_entity_poly.pdbx_seq_one_letter_code
_entity_poly.pdbx_strand_id
1 'polypeptide(L)'
;MTKRTISVAMAVGLCAVLAHAGTRADLSGDTIVDFATTMDMPFMAVGNLGNTDGPYDGGFGAVDYAYDMGKFEVTTGQYTEFLNAVAADDTYGLFNERMADPTFIDGDALPFGGSNIQRAGSAGSYTYSIAAGWEDRPVNYVSWGDVGRFANWLSNGMPTGAQDMTTTENGAYFMNGATDSTGLKAAIGTRQAPAGGERFYYMPSEDEWVKAAYHKDDGDTGNYFTYPTSSDTLPSYIADGGSVIDPDAGNVATYDGDAGIDGIGAPYYRTEAGEHENSDSPYGTFDMAGNIGEWTEGRSFGSFAIVRGGEFAYGTDGLVGTYRRIRSMTRESGDIGFRLTSIAADAGGVPGDLDGDGDVDADDIDLFCRGIWPEPDPFGDPRDFDGDGDVDEDDMIYLVETFVELQDGSGRLGSKRGDFNLDGLVNGTDLALMKTAFGQPGMGYADGNANCDALVDGTDLAILKTNFGFIAPPGGAVPEPVTIGLLSLGGLTLLRRRRR
;
A
#
# COMPACT_ATOMS: atom_id res chain seq x y z
N MET A 1 -47.67 39.38 44.42
CA MET A 1 -48.03 38.00 44.82
C MET A 1 -48.96 37.47 43.74
N THR A 2 -48.88 36.28 43.14
CA THR A 2 -47.93 35.13 43.17
C THR A 2 -48.28 34.27 41.93
N LYS A 3 -47.45 33.40 41.34
CA LYS A 3 -46.16 32.78 41.71
C LYS A 3 -45.31 32.56 40.41
N ARG A 4 -44.18 31.86 40.47
CA ARG A 4 -43.50 31.20 39.31
C ARG A 4 -44.03 29.74 39.20
N THR A 5 -43.74 28.85 38.22
CA THR A 5 -42.52 28.59 37.41
C THR A 5 -42.78 27.46 36.36
N ILE A 6 -41.94 27.33 35.32
CA ILE A 6 -41.56 26.08 34.54
C ILE A 6 -42.62 25.42 33.59
N SER A 7 -42.33 24.81 32.42
CA SER A 7 -41.29 24.92 31.35
C SER A 7 -41.63 23.99 30.14
N VAL A 8 -40.90 24.13 29.00
CA VAL A 8 -40.56 23.11 27.95
C VAL A 8 -41.53 22.82 26.76
N ALA A 9 -40.90 22.68 25.57
CA ALA A 9 -41.22 21.88 24.37
C ALA A 9 -41.56 22.60 23.04
N MET A 10 -40.71 22.28 22.05
CA MET A 10 -40.70 22.63 20.62
C MET A 10 -42.00 22.33 19.83
N ALA A 11 -42.28 23.14 18.81
CA ALA A 11 -42.05 22.78 17.40
C ALA A 11 -42.43 23.94 16.46
N VAL A 12 -41.51 24.39 15.60
CA VAL A 12 -41.83 25.25 14.44
C VAL A 12 -40.98 24.78 13.27
N GLY A 13 -41.65 24.36 12.19
CA GLY A 13 -41.00 23.92 10.97
C GLY A 13 -41.08 24.95 9.85
N LEU A 14 -40.22 24.72 8.84
CA LEU A 14 -40.33 25.16 7.46
C LEU A 14 -40.34 26.68 7.17
N CYS A 15 -39.18 27.20 6.74
CA CYS A 15 -39.03 27.82 5.41
C CYS A 15 -37.56 28.22 5.18
N ALA A 16 -36.83 27.43 4.39
CA ALA A 16 -35.62 27.86 3.71
C ALA A 16 -35.63 27.26 2.30
N VAL A 17 -35.53 28.10 1.29
CA VAL A 17 -35.36 27.66 -0.11
C VAL A 17 -33.92 27.16 -0.22
N LEU A 18 -33.75 25.85 -0.40
CA LEU A 18 -32.45 25.24 -0.59
C LEU A 18 -31.95 25.54 -2.00
N ALA A 19 -31.06 26.52 -2.12
CA ALA A 19 -30.06 26.52 -3.17
C ALA A 19 -28.89 25.64 -2.71
N HIS A 20 -29.02 24.33 -2.86
CA HIS A 20 -27.83 23.47 -2.89
C HIS A 20 -27.21 23.61 -4.27
N ALA A 21 -26.11 24.35 -4.36
CA ALA A 21 -25.11 24.08 -5.39
C ALA A 21 -24.44 22.75 -5.05
N GLY A 22 -24.11 21.94 -6.05
CA GLY A 22 -23.43 20.66 -5.86
C GLY A 22 -22.14 20.85 -5.08
N THR A 23 -21.96 20.03 -4.05
CA THR A 23 -20.67 19.84 -3.38
C THR A 23 -19.83 18.97 -4.28
N ARG A 24 -18.93 19.59 -5.04
CA ARG A 24 -17.87 18.91 -5.79
C ARG A 24 -17.06 18.00 -4.87
N ALA A 25 -16.36 17.04 -5.45
CA ALA A 25 -15.38 16.19 -4.77
C ALA A 25 -14.15 17.01 -4.31
N ASP A 26 -14.38 17.82 -3.28
CA ASP A 26 -13.35 18.50 -2.50
C ASP A 26 -12.70 17.43 -1.59
N LEU A 27 -11.52 16.96 -1.97
CA LEU A 27 -10.85 15.79 -1.36
C LEU A 27 -10.53 16.01 0.13
N SER A 28 -10.37 17.27 0.56
CA SER A 28 -10.10 17.67 1.95
C SER A 28 -11.18 18.54 2.60
N GLY A 29 -12.09 19.14 1.84
CA GLY A 29 -12.96 20.23 2.29
C GLY A 29 -12.27 21.61 2.28
N ASP A 30 -11.10 21.73 1.64
CA ASP A 30 -10.35 22.98 1.49
C ASP A 30 -10.07 23.30 0.01
N THR A 31 -10.01 24.58 -0.30
CA THR A 31 -9.78 25.15 -1.63
C THR A 31 -8.36 24.95 -2.19
N ILE A 32 -7.51 24.19 -1.50
CA ILE A 32 -6.10 23.97 -1.80
C ILE A 32 -5.73 22.56 -1.32
N VAL A 33 -5.30 21.69 -2.25
CA VAL A 33 -4.53 20.48 -1.90
C VAL A 33 -3.22 20.93 -1.28
N ASP A 34 -2.96 20.55 -0.02
CA ASP A 34 -1.80 20.96 0.77
C ASP A 34 -1.28 19.82 1.66
N PHE A 35 -0.33 19.04 1.14
CA PHE A 35 0.38 18.02 1.93
C PHE A 35 1.15 18.60 3.12
N ALA A 36 1.44 19.91 3.15
CA ALA A 36 2.22 20.52 4.23
C ALA A 36 1.45 20.67 5.55
N THR A 37 0.12 20.50 5.56
CA THR A 37 -0.70 20.54 6.78
C THR A 37 -1.49 19.25 7.06
N THR A 38 -1.96 18.54 6.03
CA THR A 38 -2.57 17.20 6.16
C THR A 38 -2.32 16.37 4.90
N MET A 39 -2.13 15.06 5.04
CA MET A 39 -2.03 14.19 3.86
C MET A 39 -3.38 14.08 3.14
N ASP A 40 -3.54 14.80 2.03
CA ASP A 40 -4.76 14.81 1.21
C ASP A 40 -4.81 13.62 0.24
N MET A 41 -4.72 12.41 0.79
CA MET A 41 -4.84 11.13 0.08
C MET A 41 -5.67 10.16 0.92
N PRO A 42 -6.99 10.02 0.65
CA PRO A 42 -7.81 9.04 1.33
C PRO A 42 -7.50 7.61 0.87
N PHE A 43 -7.48 6.67 1.81
CA PHE A 43 -7.31 5.24 1.57
C PHE A 43 -8.53 4.46 2.10
N MET A 44 -8.80 3.29 1.49
CA MET A 44 -9.91 2.41 1.79
C MET A 44 -9.40 1.03 2.21
N ALA A 45 -9.86 0.54 3.36
CA ALA A 45 -9.47 -0.76 3.87
C ALA A 45 -10.00 -1.91 3.00
N VAL A 46 -9.13 -2.86 2.69
CA VAL A 46 -9.44 -4.07 1.92
C VAL A 46 -9.23 -5.29 2.83
N GLY A 47 -10.36 -5.91 3.23
CA GLY A 47 -10.40 -7.07 4.11
C GLY A 47 -10.54 -8.42 3.39
N ASN A 48 -11.14 -9.40 4.06
CA ASN A 48 -11.28 -10.81 3.65
C ASN A 48 -9.92 -11.47 3.40
N LEU A 49 -9.20 -11.75 4.48
CA LEU A 49 -7.84 -12.27 4.47
C LEU A 49 -7.86 -13.73 3.99
N GLY A 50 -6.94 -14.09 3.10
CA GLY A 50 -6.84 -15.46 2.57
C GLY A 50 -7.94 -15.81 1.55
N ASN A 51 -8.60 -14.79 1.00
CA ASN A 51 -9.51 -14.97 -0.13
C ASN A 51 -8.77 -15.67 -1.30
N THR A 52 -9.46 -16.58 -2.00
CA THR A 52 -8.83 -17.26 -3.13
C THR A 52 -8.79 -16.38 -4.38
N ASP A 53 -7.92 -16.73 -5.33
CA ASP A 53 -7.87 -16.09 -6.65
C ASP A 53 -9.23 -16.00 -7.34
N GLY A 54 -9.38 -14.98 -8.18
CA GLY A 54 -10.52 -14.84 -9.07
C GLY A 54 -10.55 -15.89 -10.18
N PRO A 55 -11.69 -16.00 -10.90
CA PRO A 55 -11.91 -17.01 -11.94
C PRO A 55 -11.17 -16.70 -13.25
N TYR A 56 -9.89 -16.34 -13.15
CA TYR A 56 -9.05 -15.86 -14.23
C TYR A 56 -7.92 -16.86 -14.54
N ASP A 57 -7.69 -17.16 -15.83
CA ASP A 57 -6.56 -17.99 -16.25
C ASP A 57 -5.23 -17.32 -15.86
N GLY A 58 -4.58 -17.83 -14.81
CA GLY A 58 -3.30 -17.32 -14.30
C GLY A 58 -3.26 -16.98 -12.82
N GLY A 59 -4.42 -16.99 -12.12
CA GLY A 59 -4.51 -16.79 -10.66
C GLY A 59 -4.15 -15.37 -10.23
N PHE A 60 -5.16 -14.53 -9.95
CA PHE A 60 -4.96 -13.19 -9.41
C PHE A 60 -6.03 -12.82 -8.39
N GLY A 61 -5.64 -12.04 -7.38
CA GLY A 61 -6.54 -11.41 -6.40
C GLY A 61 -6.51 -12.04 -5.00
N ALA A 62 -5.82 -13.16 -4.81
CA ALA A 62 -5.58 -13.68 -3.47
C ALA A 62 -4.64 -12.75 -2.68
N VAL A 63 -5.07 -12.29 -1.50
CA VAL A 63 -4.22 -11.56 -0.54
C VAL A 63 -4.56 -12.03 0.87
N ASP A 64 -3.55 -12.51 1.59
CA ASP A 64 -3.62 -13.07 2.94
C ASP A 64 -3.53 -12.03 4.07
N TYR A 65 -3.03 -10.83 3.80
CA TYR A 65 -3.00 -9.71 4.74
C TYR A 65 -4.07 -8.64 4.48
N ALA A 66 -4.33 -7.82 5.51
CA ALA A 66 -5.09 -6.58 5.39
C ALA A 66 -4.20 -5.45 4.84
N TYR A 67 -4.78 -4.59 4.00
CA TYR A 67 -4.11 -3.38 3.50
C TYR A 67 -5.16 -2.31 3.19
N ASP A 68 -4.73 -1.06 3.02
CA ASP A 68 -5.60 0.00 2.54
C ASP A 68 -5.21 0.41 1.10
N MET A 69 -6.15 0.37 0.16
CA MET A 69 -5.95 0.84 -1.22
C MET A 69 -6.25 2.33 -1.34
N GLY A 70 -5.46 3.08 -2.10
CA GLY A 70 -5.74 4.49 -2.39
C GLY A 70 -7.13 4.63 -3.00
N LYS A 71 -7.98 5.49 -2.40
CA LYS A 71 -9.38 5.61 -2.80
C LYS A 71 -9.50 6.07 -4.26
N PHE A 72 -8.59 6.92 -4.70
CA PHE A 72 -8.49 7.48 -6.04
C PHE A 72 -7.10 7.22 -6.62
N GLU A 73 -6.96 7.47 -7.92
CA GLU A 73 -5.66 7.66 -8.58
C GLU A 73 -4.91 8.86 -7.96
N VAL A 74 -3.58 8.89 -8.04
CA VAL A 74 -2.79 10.05 -7.60
C VAL A 74 -3.02 11.23 -8.54
N THR A 75 -3.45 12.36 -7.97
CA THR A 75 -3.87 13.53 -8.74
C THR A 75 -2.67 14.36 -9.22
N THR A 76 -2.92 15.19 -10.22
CA THR A 76 -1.96 16.16 -10.75
C THR A 76 -1.55 17.19 -9.68
N GLY A 77 -2.50 17.56 -8.81
CA GLY A 77 -2.31 18.29 -7.56
C GLY A 77 -1.19 17.69 -6.73
N GLN A 78 -1.44 16.48 -6.25
CA GLN A 78 -0.57 15.72 -5.37
C GLN A 78 0.83 15.51 -5.99
N TYR A 79 0.90 15.16 -7.27
CA TYR A 79 2.19 14.95 -7.96
C TYR A 79 2.98 16.26 -8.15
N THR A 80 2.32 17.40 -8.29
CA THR A 80 3.01 18.69 -8.42
C THR A 80 3.61 19.17 -7.10
N GLU A 81 3.01 18.82 -5.97
CA GLU A 81 3.63 19.05 -4.66
C GLU A 81 4.90 18.22 -4.48
N PHE A 82 4.86 16.93 -4.82
CA PHE A 82 6.04 16.06 -4.88
C PHE A 82 7.16 16.67 -5.75
N LEU A 83 6.85 17.11 -6.97
CA LEU A 83 7.81 17.76 -7.86
C LEU A 83 8.40 19.05 -7.24
N ASN A 84 7.59 19.88 -6.57
CA ASN A 84 8.11 21.07 -5.87
C ASN A 84 8.94 20.72 -4.62
N ALA A 85 8.70 19.58 -3.97
CA ALA A 85 9.45 19.14 -2.80
C ALA A 85 10.85 18.59 -3.14
N VAL A 86 10.99 17.86 -4.26
CA VAL A 86 12.25 17.15 -4.58
C VAL A 86 12.86 17.44 -5.96
N ALA A 87 12.11 17.92 -6.94
CA ALA A 87 12.54 18.03 -8.34
C ALA A 87 13.13 19.40 -8.73
N ALA A 88 13.77 20.11 -7.79
CA ALA A 88 14.45 21.38 -8.07
C ALA A 88 15.61 21.22 -9.08
N ASP A 89 16.35 20.10 -9.02
CA ASP A 89 17.33 19.69 -10.04
C ASP A 89 16.74 18.71 -11.07
N ASP A 90 15.74 17.93 -10.64
CA ASP A 90 15.08 16.88 -11.43
C ASP A 90 16.04 15.76 -11.88
N THR A 91 16.91 15.33 -10.96
CA THR A 91 18.03 14.39 -11.16
C THR A 91 17.65 13.11 -11.92
N TYR A 92 16.49 12.53 -11.60
CA TYR A 92 15.99 11.28 -12.17
C TYR A 92 14.89 11.47 -13.23
N GLY A 93 14.54 12.72 -13.56
CA GLY A 93 13.54 13.03 -14.59
C GLY A 93 12.10 12.75 -14.19
N LEU A 94 11.73 13.06 -12.95
CA LEU A 94 10.36 12.89 -12.43
C LEU A 94 9.33 13.71 -13.22
N PHE A 95 9.76 14.79 -13.88
CA PHE A 95 8.93 15.56 -14.77
C PHE A 95 9.23 15.27 -16.24
N ASN A 96 8.27 14.63 -16.92
CA ASN A 96 8.27 14.53 -18.37
C ASN A 96 7.82 15.85 -19.02
N GLU A 97 8.51 16.33 -20.05
CA GLU A 97 8.08 17.54 -20.78
C GLU A 97 6.69 17.42 -21.41
N ARG A 98 6.20 16.20 -21.69
CA ARG A 98 4.84 15.95 -22.19
C ARG A 98 3.77 16.20 -21.12
N MET A 99 4.10 16.20 -19.82
CA MET A 99 3.16 16.61 -18.77
C MET A 99 2.68 18.06 -18.98
N ALA A 100 3.49 18.95 -19.57
CA ALA A 100 3.11 20.34 -19.83
C ALA A 100 2.19 20.54 -21.05
N ASP A 101 2.01 19.52 -21.91
CA ASP A 101 1.27 19.64 -23.16
C ASP A 101 -0.01 18.79 -23.15
N PRO A 102 -1.15 19.34 -22.69
CA PRO A 102 -2.45 18.66 -22.74
C PRO A 102 -2.98 18.46 -24.18
N THR A 103 -2.28 18.97 -25.20
CA THR A 103 -2.62 18.77 -26.61
C THR A 103 -1.70 17.78 -27.33
N PHE A 104 -0.71 17.21 -26.62
CA PHE A 104 0.20 16.24 -27.19
C PHE A 104 -0.51 14.95 -27.59
N ILE A 105 -0.15 14.43 -28.77
CA ILE A 105 -0.65 13.16 -29.31
C ILE A 105 0.57 12.27 -29.52
N ASP A 106 0.74 11.23 -28.70
CA ASP A 106 1.78 10.22 -28.94
C ASP A 106 1.46 9.46 -30.23
N GLY A 107 2.47 8.82 -30.84
CA GLY A 107 2.45 8.39 -32.26
C GLY A 107 1.33 7.42 -32.72
N ASP A 108 0.43 7.01 -31.82
CA ASP A 108 -0.60 5.98 -31.98
C ASP A 108 -2.02 6.58 -32.11
N ALA A 109 -2.15 7.77 -32.71
CA ALA A 109 -3.39 8.41 -33.18
C ALA A 109 -4.49 8.75 -32.14
N LEU A 110 -4.34 8.36 -30.87
CA LEU A 110 -5.24 8.68 -29.76
C LEU A 110 -4.69 9.87 -28.94
N PRO A 111 -5.53 10.79 -28.45
CA PRO A 111 -5.10 12.06 -27.86
C PRO A 111 -4.69 11.92 -26.39
N PHE A 112 -3.49 11.37 -26.17
CA PHE A 112 -2.87 11.21 -24.86
C PHE A 112 -2.22 12.51 -24.35
N GLY A 113 -3.03 13.56 -24.15
CA GLY A 113 -2.57 14.84 -23.61
C GLY A 113 -1.99 14.72 -22.21
N GLY A 114 -1.00 15.54 -21.86
CA GLY A 114 -0.42 15.62 -20.51
C GLY A 114 -1.40 16.06 -19.43
N SER A 115 -0.93 16.06 -18.18
CA SER A 115 -1.63 16.54 -16.97
C SER A 115 -1.63 18.07 -16.83
N ASN A 116 -1.00 18.79 -17.75
CA ASN A 116 -0.86 20.25 -17.76
C ASN A 116 -0.03 20.83 -16.58
N ILE A 117 0.95 20.07 -16.08
CA ILE A 117 1.94 20.56 -15.11
C ILE A 117 2.97 21.42 -15.85
N GLN A 118 3.13 22.67 -15.43
CA GLN A 118 4.05 23.63 -16.04
C GLN A 118 5.34 23.77 -15.20
N ARG A 119 6.49 23.44 -15.79
CA ARG A 119 7.83 23.62 -15.20
C ARG A 119 8.43 24.98 -15.58
N ALA A 120 8.92 25.72 -14.60
CA ALA A 120 9.66 26.98 -14.79
C ALA A 120 11.02 26.95 -14.09
N GLY A 121 11.94 27.82 -14.51
CA GLY A 121 13.30 27.91 -13.94
C GLY A 121 14.34 27.12 -14.73
N SER A 122 15.35 26.61 -14.02
CA SER A 122 16.43 25.77 -14.55
C SER A 122 16.88 24.77 -13.48
N ALA A 123 17.57 23.69 -13.87
CA ALA A 123 18.16 22.72 -12.96
C ALA A 123 18.88 23.39 -11.76
N GLY A 124 18.59 22.89 -10.56
CA GLY A 124 18.93 23.45 -9.25
C GLY A 124 17.95 24.50 -8.73
N SER A 125 16.87 24.78 -9.47
CA SER A 125 15.90 25.85 -9.18
C SER A 125 14.56 25.69 -9.94
N TYR A 126 14.21 24.49 -10.40
CA TYR A 126 12.91 24.26 -11.03
C TYR A 126 11.76 24.46 -10.04
N THR A 127 10.64 24.98 -10.54
CA THR A 127 9.37 25.14 -9.82
C THR A 127 8.23 24.68 -10.71
N TYR A 128 7.21 24.07 -10.13
CA TYR A 128 6.11 23.43 -10.85
C TYR A 128 4.77 24.04 -10.45
N SER A 129 3.88 24.22 -11.42
CA SER A 129 2.55 24.80 -11.22
C SER A 129 1.52 24.17 -12.13
N ILE A 130 0.28 24.03 -11.66
CA ILE A 130 -0.83 23.41 -12.41
C ILE A 130 -1.70 24.51 -13.04
N ALA A 131 -2.36 24.19 -14.15
CA ALA A 131 -3.39 25.03 -14.73
C ALA A 131 -4.77 24.70 -14.13
N ALA A 132 -5.58 25.72 -13.83
CA ALA A 132 -6.90 25.55 -13.22
C ALA A 132 -7.82 24.54 -13.97
N GLY A 133 -8.41 23.61 -13.22
CA GLY A 133 -9.28 22.54 -13.70
C GLY A 133 -8.54 21.24 -14.08
N TRP A 134 -7.29 21.10 -13.65
CA TRP A 134 -6.45 19.92 -13.86
C TRP A 134 -5.98 19.27 -12.56
N GLU A 135 -6.06 20.00 -11.45
CA GLU A 135 -5.54 19.64 -10.14
C GLU A 135 -6.03 18.26 -9.69
N ASP A 136 -7.34 18.02 -9.76
CA ASP A 136 -7.99 16.80 -9.25
C ASP A 136 -8.08 15.66 -10.29
N ARG A 137 -7.37 15.78 -11.43
CA ARG A 137 -7.33 14.75 -12.48
C ARG A 137 -6.08 13.89 -12.32
N PRO A 138 -6.11 12.59 -12.65
CA PRO A 138 -4.97 11.70 -12.47
C PRO A 138 -3.74 12.16 -13.24
N VAL A 139 -2.59 12.11 -12.57
CA VAL A 139 -1.30 12.41 -13.20
C VAL A 139 -0.97 11.33 -14.23
N ASN A 140 -0.33 11.74 -15.33
CA ASN A 140 0.12 10.85 -16.39
C ASN A 140 1.54 11.18 -16.83
N TYR A 141 2.09 10.40 -17.76
CA TYR A 141 3.51 10.46 -18.14
C TYR A 141 4.47 10.15 -16.99
N VAL A 142 4.08 9.25 -16.09
CA VAL A 142 4.95 8.72 -15.02
C VAL A 142 5.41 7.30 -15.36
N SER A 143 6.68 7.01 -15.11
CA SER A 143 7.25 5.67 -15.23
C SER A 143 7.08 4.86 -13.93
N TRP A 144 7.33 3.56 -14.02
CA TRP A 144 7.33 2.66 -12.87
C TRP A 144 8.33 3.12 -11.79
N GLY A 145 9.44 3.76 -12.19
CA GLY A 145 10.43 4.34 -11.28
C GLY A 145 10.00 5.65 -10.61
N ASP A 146 9.14 6.43 -11.25
CA ASP A 146 8.64 7.69 -10.68
C ASP A 146 7.58 7.43 -9.61
N VAL A 147 6.74 6.41 -9.84
CA VAL A 147 5.80 5.90 -8.84
C VAL A 147 6.54 5.39 -7.60
N GLY A 148 7.61 4.59 -7.78
CA GLY A 148 8.45 4.12 -6.66
C GLY A 148 9.08 5.27 -5.87
N ARG A 149 9.54 6.33 -6.55
CA ARG A 149 10.08 7.54 -5.89
C ARG A 149 9.02 8.37 -5.16
N PHE A 150 7.81 8.46 -5.71
CA PHE A 150 6.67 9.11 -5.04
C PHE A 150 6.26 8.34 -3.78
N ALA A 151 6.16 7.00 -3.86
CA ALA A 151 5.86 6.12 -2.72
C ALA A 151 6.92 6.23 -1.59
N ASN A 152 8.20 6.29 -1.96
CA ASN A 152 9.29 6.57 -1.01
C ASN A 152 9.14 7.92 -0.33
N TRP A 153 8.90 8.98 -1.10
CA TRP A 153 8.73 10.33 -0.56
C TRP A 153 7.55 10.43 0.41
N LEU A 154 6.42 9.80 0.08
CA LEU A 154 5.26 9.74 0.96
C LEU A 154 5.57 8.96 2.26
N SER A 155 6.22 7.80 2.15
CA SER A 155 6.65 6.97 3.30
C SER A 155 7.72 7.63 4.18
N ASN A 156 8.50 8.57 3.64
CA ASN A 156 9.49 9.35 4.39
C ASN A 156 8.89 10.59 5.09
N GLY A 157 7.56 10.75 5.08
CA GLY A 157 6.89 11.92 5.66
C GLY A 157 6.99 13.19 4.81
N MET A 158 7.04 13.03 3.48
CA MET A 158 6.99 14.10 2.47
C MET A 158 8.11 15.18 2.61
N PRO A 159 9.39 14.80 2.80
CA PRO A 159 10.47 15.76 3.01
C PRO A 159 10.78 16.60 1.77
N THR A 160 11.15 17.87 1.98
CA THR A 160 11.72 18.75 0.94
C THR A 160 13.24 18.59 0.90
N GLY A 161 13.83 18.32 -0.26
CA GLY A 161 15.27 18.07 -0.37
C GLY A 161 15.77 17.80 -1.79
N ALA A 162 17.00 17.28 -1.90
CA ALA A 162 17.47 16.65 -3.15
C ALA A 162 16.86 15.26 -3.28
N GLN A 163 16.80 14.71 -4.50
CA GLN A 163 16.42 13.31 -4.74
C GLN A 163 17.56 12.39 -4.24
N ASP A 164 17.47 11.94 -2.99
CA ASP A 164 18.49 11.13 -2.32
C ASP A 164 17.88 10.14 -1.31
N MET A 165 18.74 9.44 -0.55
CA MET A 165 18.36 8.40 0.41
C MET A 165 17.48 8.88 1.58
N THR A 166 17.26 10.19 1.72
CA THR A 166 16.39 10.80 2.73
C THR A 166 15.06 11.30 2.18
N THR A 167 14.84 11.17 0.85
CA THR A 167 13.64 11.67 0.18
C THR A 167 13.03 10.63 -0.76
N THR A 168 13.72 10.25 -1.83
CA THR A 168 13.18 9.43 -2.94
C THR A 168 13.91 8.12 -3.16
N GLU A 169 15.15 7.97 -2.69
CA GLU A 169 16.00 6.83 -3.08
C GLU A 169 15.99 5.65 -2.09
N ASN A 170 15.28 5.79 -0.96
CA ASN A 170 15.07 4.77 0.07
C ASN A 170 13.73 5.04 0.75
N GLY A 171 13.00 4.00 1.16
CA GLY A 171 11.66 4.12 1.75
C GLY A 171 10.95 2.78 1.70
N ALA A 172 9.93 2.67 0.86
CA ALA A 172 9.39 1.38 0.44
C ALA A 172 10.29 0.63 -0.55
N TYR A 173 11.16 1.35 -1.27
CA TYR A 173 12.03 0.82 -2.30
C TYR A 173 13.44 1.39 -2.18
N PHE A 174 14.45 0.51 -2.27
CA PHE A 174 15.84 0.91 -2.32
C PHE A 174 16.24 1.31 -3.75
N MET A 175 15.76 2.46 -4.22
CA MET A 175 15.96 2.91 -5.61
C MET A 175 17.43 3.18 -5.93
N ASN A 176 18.18 3.81 -5.03
CA ASN A 176 19.64 4.02 -5.13
C ASN A 176 20.12 4.45 -6.54
N GLY A 177 19.40 5.37 -7.19
CA GLY A 177 19.71 5.87 -8.52
C GLY A 177 19.30 4.98 -9.70
N ALA A 178 18.42 4.00 -9.50
CA ALA A 178 17.86 3.17 -10.56
C ALA A 178 17.05 4.00 -11.58
N THR A 179 17.43 3.89 -12.86
CA THR A 179 16.79 4.60 -13.99
C THR A 179 16.58 3.72 -15.24
N ASP A 180 17.12 2.50 -15.28
CA ASP A 180 16.84 1.52 -16.33
C ASP A 180 15.99 0.37 -15.80
N SER A 181 15.37 -0.42 -16.69
CA SER A 181 14.46 -1.49 -16.28
C SER A 181 15.13 -2.61 -15.48
N THR A 182 16.47 -2.75 -15.52
CA THR A 182 17.19 -3.74 -14.71
C THR A 182 17.36 -3.24 -13.28
N GLY A 183 17.82 -2.01 -13.11
CA GLY A 183 17.91 -1.36 -11.80
C GLY A 183 16.55 -1.18 -11.14
N LEU A 184 15.54 -0.72 -11.90
CA LEU A 184 14.18 -0.55 -11.40
C LEU A 184 13.58 -1.88 -10.93
N LYS A 185 13.73 -2.95 -11.73
CA LYS A 185 13.28 -4.29 -11.33
C LYS A 185 13.93 -4.76 -10.02
N ALA A 186 15.24 -4.51 -9.85
CA ALA A 186 15.92 -4.88 -8.62
C ALA A 186 15.47 -4.04 -7.40
N ALA A 187 15.19 -2.75 -7.59
CA ALA A 187 14.79 -1.84 -6.51
C ALA A 187 13.35 -2.02 -6.03
N ILE A 188 12.41 -2.22 -6.97
CA ILE A 188 10.97 -2.32 -6.68
C ILE A 188 10.54 -3.79 -6.50
N GLY A 189 11.24 -4.74 -7.14
CA GLY A 189 10.95 -6.17 -7.02
C GLY A 189 11.19 -6.76 -5.61
N THR A 190 11.90 -6.03 -4.75
CA THR A 190 12.06 -6.33 -3.32
C THR A 190 11.56 -5.15 -2.51
N ARG A 191 10.23 -5.03 -2.37
CA ARG A 191 9.60 -4.05 -1.46
C ARG A 191 10.17 -4.24 -0.05
N GLN A 192 10.60 -3.14 0.57
CA GLN A 192 11.11 -3.17 1.94
C GLN A 192 9.96 -3.39 2.93
N ALA A 193 10.23 -3.99 4.08
CA ALA A 193 9.26 -4.03 5.18
C ALA A 193 9.09 -2.64 5.82
N PRO A 194 7.89 -2.29 6.33
CA PRO A 194 7.68 -1.04 7.07
C PRO A 194 8.61 -0.96 8.29
N ALA A 195 9.31 0.17 8.43
CA ALA A 195 10.28 0.39 9.51
C ALA A 195 9.76 1.39 10.55
N GLY A 196 9.12 0.88 11.61
CA GLY A 196 8.56 1.69 12.70
C GLY A 196 7.03 1.84 12.60
N GLY A 197 6.46 2.67 13.47
CA GLY A 197 5.00 2.78 13.68
C GLY A 197 4.26 3.79 12.79
N GLU A 198 4.83 4.19 11.65
CA GLU A 198 4.23 5.16 10.73
C GLU A 198 3.62 4.45 9.51
N ARG A 199 2.58 5.05 8.90
CA ARG A 199 1.91 4.47 7.73
C ARG A 199 2.87 4.41 6.54
N PHE A 200 2.94 3.24 5.92
CA PHE A 200 3.90 2.91 4.87
C PHE A 200 3.18 2.77 3.53
N TYR A 201 3.73 3.35 2.47
CA TYR A 201 3.06 3.49 1.17
C TYR A 201 3.91 2.90 0.04
N TYR A 202 3.25 2.16 -0.84
CA TYR A 202 3.89 1.41 -1.92
C TYR A 202 2.95 1.29 -3.13
N MET A 203 3.49 0.94 -4.29
CA MET A 203 2.71 0.65 -5.48
C MET A 203 1.92 -0.66 -5.28
N PRO A 204 0.63 -0.74 -5.61
CA PRO A 204 -0.12 -1.98 -5.45
C PRO A 204 0.52 -3.13 -6.23
N SER A 205 0.62 -4.31 -5.62
CA SER A 205 0.83 -5.54 -6.39
C SER A 205 -0.38 -5.78 -7.31
N GLU A 206 -0.18 -6.61 -8.33
CA GLU A 206 -1.29 -6.98 -9.23
C GLU A 206 -2.45 -7.67 -8.48
N ASP A 207 -2.15 -8.40 -7.40
CA ASP A 207 -3.12 -9.13 -6.61
C ASP A 207 -3.93 -8.22 -5.66
N GLU A 208 -3.25 -7.29 -4.98
CA GLU A 208 -3.92 -6.22 -4.22
C GLU A 208 -4.82 -5.40 -5.15
N TRP A 209 -4.33 -5.02 -6.33
CA TRP A 209 -5.13 -4.25 -7.29
C TRP A 209 -6.39 -5.00 -7.73
N VAL A 210 -6.27 -6.29 -8.09
CA VAL A 210 -7.41 -7.12 -8.53
C VAL A 210 -8.42 -7.36 -7.40
N LYS A 211 -7.95 -7.58 -6.17
CA LYS A 211 -8.83 -7.76 -5.00
C LYS A 211 -9.63 -6.49 -4.73
N ALA A 212 -8.97 -5.35 -4.62
CA ALA A 212 -9.61 -4.05 -4.39
C ALA A 212 -10.61 -3.66 -5.50
N ALA A 213 -10.32 -4.02 -6.75
CA ALA A 213 -11.19 -3.76 -7.90
C ALA A 213 -12.44 -4.67 -7.92
N TYR A 214 -12.26 -5.99 -7.80
CA TYR A 214 -13.27 -6.95 -8.26
C TYR A 214 -13.82 -7.89 -7.18
N HIS A 215 -13.11 -8.16 -6.07
CA HIS A 215 -13.57 -9.16 -5.08
C HIS A 215 -14.86 -8.69 -4.39
N LYS A 216 -15.87 -9.55 -4.23
CA LYS A 216 -17.26 -9.14 -3.90
C LYS A 216 -17.51 -8.68 -2.45
N ASP A 217 -16.48 -8.58 -1.62
CA ASP A 217 -16.55 -8.30 -0.18
C ASP A 217 -17.59 -9.19 0.56
N ASP A 218 -17.67 -10.48 0.18
CA ASP A 218 -18.65 -11.44 0.68
C ASP A 218 -18.05 -12.54 1.60
N GLY A 219 -16.92 -12.23 2.24
CA GLY A 219 -16.08 -13.14 3.02
C GLY A 219 -14.85 -13.61 2.23
N ASP A 220 -14.13 -14.60 2.75
CA ASP A 220 -12.88 -15.11 2.19
C ASP A 220 -13.12 -16.04 0.98
N THR A 221 -13.82 -15.54 -0.03
CA THR A 221 -14.31 -16.32 -1.17
C THR A 221 -13.49 -16.05 -2.45
N GLY A 222 -13.67 -16.92 -3.44
CA GLY A 222 -13.22 -16.69 -4.82
C GLY A 222 -14.24 -15.93 -5.68
N ASN A 223 -15.15 -15.16 -5.09
CA ASN A 223 -16.18 -14.44 -5.83
C ASN A 223 -15.67 -13.06 -6.23
N TYR A 224 -15.70 -12.80 -7.54
CA TYR A 224 -15.31 -11.53 -8.12
C TYR A 224 -16.38 -11.05 -9.10
N PHE A 225 -16.59 -9.74 -9.18
CA PHE A 225 -17.38 -9.10 -10.21
C PHE A 225 -16.65 -9.11 -11.55
N THR A 226 -17.40 -9.01 -12.64
CA THR A 226 -16.85 -8.90 -14.00
C THR A 226 -16.18 -7.54 -14.24
N TYR A 227 -16.70 -6.48 -13.60
CA TYR A 227 -16.24 -5.09 -13.74
C TYR A 227 -15.97 -4.46 -12.36
N PRO A 228 -15.02 -3.50 -12.25
CA PRO A 228 -14.64 -2.91 -10.96
C PRO A 228 -15.74 -2.10 -10.28
N THR A 229 -16.76 -1.68 -11.02
CA THR A 229 -17.92 -0.88 -10.57
C THR A 229 -18.96 -1.70 -9.79
N SER A 230 -18.51 -2.67 -8.98
CA SER A 230 -19.35 -3.58 -8.19
C SER A 230 -20.42 -4.33 -9.00
N SER A 231 -20.13 -4.69 -10.25
CA SER A 231 -21.13 -5.09 -11.24
C SER A 231 -20.68 -6.22 -12.17
N ASP A 232 -21.61 -7.13 -12.48
CA ASP A 232 -21.47 -8.13 -13.56
C ASP A 232 -22.08 -7.65 -14.90
N THR A 233 -22.55 -6.40 -14.95
CA THR A 233 -23.06 -5.74 -16.16
C THR A 233 -22.10 -4.65 -16.60
N LEU A 234 -21.78 -4.61 -17.90
CA LEU A 234 -20.87 -3.63 -18.50
C LEU A 234 -21.18 -2.19 -18.01
N PRO A 235 -20.17 -1.42 -17.54
CA PRO A 235 -20.35 -0.02 -17.17
C PRO A 235 -20.81 0.82 -18.35
N SER A 236 -21.68 1.78 -18.10
CA SER A 236 -21.94 2.86 -19.05
C SER A 236 -20.74 3.81 -19.12
N TYR A 237 -20.64 4.58 -20.20
CA TYR A 237 -19.53 5.52 -20.44
C TYR A 237 -20.06 6.94 -20.66
N ILE A 238 -19.18 7.93 -20.46
CA ILE A 238 -19.41 9.31 -20.87
C ILE A 238 -18.84 9.47 -22.28
N ALA A 239 -19.69 9.67 -23.29
CA ALA A 239 -19.25 9.94 -24.67
C ALA A 239 -18.55 11.31 -24.81
N ASP A 240 -17.77 11.52 -25.88
CA ASP A 240 -17.07 12.79 -26.15
C ASP A 240 -18.02 14.00 -26.12
N GLY A 241 -17.65 15.03 -25.34
CA GLY A 241 -18.48 16.22 -25.11
C GLY A 241 -19.77 15.98 -24.31
N GLY A 242 -19.96 14.77 -23.77
CA GLY A 242 -20.99 14.44 -22.80
C GLY A 242 -20.84 15.24 -21.51
N SER A 243 -21.96 15.49 -20.82
CA SER A 243 -21.93 16.04 -19.46
C SER A 243 -22.02 14.89 -18.48
N VAL A 244 -21.16 14.89 -17.46
CA VAL A 244 -21.33 14.04 -16.29
C VAL A 244 -22.68 14.36 -15.63
N ILE A 245 -23.34 13.33 -15.11
CA ILE A 245 -24.57 13.45 -14.33
C ILE A 245 -24.14 13.42 -12.87
N ASP A 246 -24.44 14.48 -12.10
CA ASP A 246 -24.20 14.57 -10.65
C ASP A 246 -25.55 14.46 -9.89
N PRO A 247 -25.73 13.47 -9.00
CA PRO A 247 -24.87 12.28 -8.83
C PRO A 247 -25.05 11.32 -10.01
N ASP A 248 -24.05 10.49 -10.28
CA ASP A 248 -24.09 9.54 -11.39
C ASP A 248 -25.18 8.44 -11.20
N ALA A 249 -25.42 7.67 -12.27
CA ALA A 249 -26.46 6.63 -12.26
C ALA A 249 -26.03 5.32 -11.57
N GLY A 250 -24.76 5.20 -11.18
CA GLY A 250 -24.11 3.96 -10.80
C GLY A 250 -23.74 3.09 -12.00
N ASN A 251 -22.66 2.32 -11.86
CA ASN A 251 -22.07 1.51 -12.93
C ASN A 251 -21.71 2.34 -14.18
N VAL A 252 -20.92 3.39 -13.96
CA VAL A 252 -20.35 4.32 -14.96
C VAL A 252 -18.82 4.27 -14.88
N ALA A 253 -18.13 4.44 -16.01
CA ALA A 253 -16.67 4.47 -16.11
C ALA A 253 -16.22 5.41 -17.24
N THR A 254 -14.99 5.92 -17.18
CA THR A 254 -14.42 6.80 -18.22
C THR A 254 -13.59 5.96 -19.20
N TYR A 255 -14.17 5.52 -20.33
CA TYR A 255 -13.50 4.63 -21.30
C TYR A 255 -14.12 4.76 -22.72
N ASP A 256 -13.44 4.21 -23.73
CA ASP A 256 -13.96 4.20 -25.11
C ASP A 256 -15.07 3.13 -25.31
N GLY A 257 -16.30 3.47 -24.95
CA GLY A 257 -17.48 2.69 -25.31
C GLY A 257 -17.98 2.91 -26.75
N ASP A 258 -17.39 3.89 -27.43
CA ASP A 258 -17.58 4.31 -28.84
C ASP A 258 -17.12 3.26 -29.88
N ALA A 259 -15.90 2.76 -29.67
CA ALA A 259 -14.89 2.56 -30.72
C ALA A 259 -14.52 3.87 -31.44
N GLY A 260 -14.54 4.97 -30.67
CA GLY A 260 -14.36 6.36 -31.07
C GLY A 260 -13.08 6.95 -30.48
N ILE A 261 -13.20 8.09 -29.79
CA ILE A 261 -12.15 8.74 -29.00
C ILE A 261 -12.84 9.34 -27.75
N ASP A 262 -13.33 8.45 -26.89
CA ASP A 262 -14.55 8.69 -26.09
C ASP A 262 -14.31 8.72 -24.57
N GLY A 263 -13.19 9.31 -24.14
CA GLY A 263 -13.14 9.90 -22.80
C GLY A 263 -14.05 11.14 -22.71
N ILE A 264 -13.94 11.95 -21.66
CA ILE A 264 -14.76 13.18 -21.52
C ILE A 264 -14.44 14.30 -22.53
N GLY A 265 -13.63 14.00 -23.55
CA GLY A 265 -13.30 14.90 -24.64
C GLY A 265 -12.16 15.89 -24.37
N ALA A 266 -11.79 16.62 -25.42
CA ALA A 266 -10.73 17.62 -25.38
C ALA A 266 -11.12 18.82 -24.47
N PRO A 267 -10.19 19.36 -23.67
CA PRO A 267 -8.77 19.01 -23.59
C PRO A 267 -8.43 17.93 -22.55
N TYR A 268 -9.37 17.53 -21.69
CA TYR A 268 -9.07 16.79 -20.46
C TYR A 268 -8.95 15.28 -20.66
N TYR A 269 -9.91 14.71 -21.40
CA TYR A 269 -10.13 13.27 -21.67
C TYR A 269 -10.35 12.36 -20.46
N ARG A 270 -9.83 12.70 -19.29
CA ARG A 270 -9.96 12.02 -17.98
C ARG A 270 -10.88 12.81 -17.04
N THR A 271 -11.66 12.12 -16.21
CA THR A 271 -12.53 12.70 -15.17
C THR A 271 -11.73 13.30 -14.00
N GLU A 272 -12.38 14.09 -13.14
CA GLU A 272 -11.83 14.42 -11.82
C GLU A 272 -11.95 13.17 -10.92
N ALA A 273 -11.05 13.02 -9.95
CA ALA A 273 -11.05 11.89 -9.03
C ALA A 273 -12.40 11.78 -8.29
N GLY A 274 -13.09 10.64 -8.44
CA GLY A 274 -14.36 10.41 -7.78
C GLY A 274 -15.59 11.02 -8.46
N GLU A 275 -15.50 11.46 -9.71
CA GLU A 275 -16.61 12.02 -10.49
C GLU A 275 -17.73 11.02 -10.86
N HIS A 276 -17.59 9.74 -10.47
CA HIS A 276 -18.64 8.73 -10.59
C HIS A 276 -19.07 8.23 -9.19
N GLU A 277 -19.82 9.04 -8.44
CA GLU A 277 -20.01 8.91 -6.98
C GLU A 277 -20.63 7.58 -6.49
N ASN A 278 -21.36 6.86 -7.35
CA ASN A 278 -22.08 5.61 -7.08
C ASN A 278 -21.54 4.43 -7.92
N SER A 279 -20.33 4.56 -8.46
CA SER A 279 -19.67 3.56 -9.31
C SER A 279 -18.39 3.00 -8.67
N ASP A 280 -18.34 3.01 -7.34
CA ASP A 280 -17.23 2.51 -6.54
C ASP A 280 -17.09 0.99 -6.57
N SER A 281 -15.87 0.53 -6.27
CA SER A 281 -15.56 -0.88 -6.08
C SER A 281 -16.18 -1.44 -4.81
N PRO A 282 -16.18 -2.77 -4.62
CA PRO A 282 -16.75 -3.38 -3.42
C PRO A 282 -16.11 -2.90 -2.11
N TYR A 283 -14.88 -2.39 -2.18
CA TYR A 283 -14.14 -1.78 -1.07
C TYR A 283 -14.16 -0.23 -1.09
N GLY A 284 -14.99 0.38 -1.93
CA GLY A 284 -15.18 1.84 -1.99
C GLY A 284 -14.07 2.61 -2.70
N THR A 285 -13.26 1.96 -3.53
CA THR A 285 -12.26 2.62 -4.39
C THR A 285 -12.88 3.05 -5.73
N PHE A 286 -12.48 4.20 -6.22
CA PHE A 286 -13.03 4.88 -7.39
C PHE A 286 -12.10 4.76 -8.58
N ASP A 287 -12.65 4.93 -9.78
CA ASP A 287 -11.90 5.02 -11.06
C ASP A 287 -11.04 3.79 -11.39
N MET A 288 -11.21 2.66 -10.67
CA MET A 288 -10.60 1.36 -10.99
C MET A 288 -10.98 0.81 -12.38
N ALA A 289 -11.95 1.43 -13.05
CA ALA A 289 -12.43 1.09 -14.39
C ALA A 289 -12.23 2.28 -15.34
N GLY A 290 -11.26 2.17 -16.25
CA GLY A 290 -10.94 3.25 -17.18
C GLY A 290 -10.20 4.39 -16.50
N ASN A 291 -10.57 5.63 -16.84
CA ASN A 291 -9.87 6.87 -16.53
C ASN A 291 -8.39 6.83 -16.97
N ILE A 292 -7.45 6.35 -16.14
CA ILE A 292 -6.08 6.03 -16.58
C ILE A 292 -5.63 4.61 -16.18
N GLY A 293 -4.76 4.02 -17.01
CA GLY A 293 -4.17 2.72 -16.67
C GLY A 293 -3.21 2.86 -15.50
N GLU A 294 -3.26 1.96 -14.53
CA GLU A 294 -2.50 2.07 -13.28
C GLU A 294 -1.34 1.09 -13.20
N TRP A 295 -0.13 1.58 -12.90
CA TRP A 295 1.05 0.74 -12.64
C TRP A 295 0.87 -0.18 -11.42
N THR A 296 1.30 -1.45 -11.55
CA THR A 296 1.37 -2.41 -10.44
C THR A 296 2.76 -3.03 -10.30
N GLU A 297 3.06 -3.57 -9.11
CA GLU A 297 4.32 -4.27 -8.81
C GLU A 297 4.17 -5.81 -8.69
N GLY A 298 5.21 -6.47 -8.19
CA GLY A 298 5.30 -7.93 -8.00
C GLY A 298 5.49 -8.70 -9.31
N ARG A 299 4.48 -8.66 -10.19
CA ARG A 299 4.45 -9.48 -11.42
C ARG A 299 5.13 -8.77 -12.60
N SER A 300 6.43 -9.02 -12.79
CA SER A 300 7.25 -8.38 -13.85
C SER A 300 7.91 -9.35 -14.84
N PHE A 301 7.83 -9.03 -16.14
CA PHE A 301 8.32 -9.87 -17.24
C PHE A 301 9.56 -9.23 -17.89
N GLY A 302 10.76 -9.67 -17.50
CA GLY A 302 12.01 -9.06 -17.99
C GLY A 302 12.08 -7.57 -17.65
N SER A 303 12.03 -6.71 -18.66
CA SER A 303 12.08 -5.24 -18.56
C SER A 303 10.70 -4.55 -18.49
N PHE A 304 9.64 -5.32 -18.21
CA PHE A 304 8.25 -4.88 -18.28
C PHE A 304 7.49 -5.14 -16.97
N ALA A 305 6.65 -4.19 -16.58
CA ALA A 305 5.69 -4.31 -15.48
C ALA A 305 4.25 -4.32 -16.02
N ILE A 306 3.30 -4.59 -15.14
CA ILE A 306 1.87 -4.64 -15.46
C ILE A 306 1.20 -3.29 -15.19
N VAL A 307 0.22 -3.00 -16.04
CA VAL A 307 -0.71 -1.89 -15.90
C VAL A 307 -2.14 -2.45 -15.95
N ARG A 308 -2.99 -2.04 -14.99
CA ARG A 308 -4.39 -2.46 -14.81
C ARG A 308 -5.38 -1.31 -15.08
N GLY A 309 -6.67 -1.51 -14.80
CA GLY A 309 -7.75 -0.51 -14.95
C GLY A 309 -8.30 -0.31 -16.37
N GLY A 310 -7.43 -0.34 -17.38
CA GLY A 310 -7.76 0.21 -18.71
C GLY A 310 -7.60 1.74 -18.70
N GLU A 311 -8.00 2.42 -19.77
CA GLU A 311 -7.83 3.88 -19.87
C GLU A 311 -8.98 4.52 -20.65
N PHE A 312 -9.11 5.85 -20.54
CA PHE A 312 -10.14 6.65 -21.23
C PHE A 312 -10.25 6.42 -22.76
N ALA A 313 -9.19 5.94 -23.41
CA ALA A 313 -9.12 5.69 -24.86
C ALA A 313 -9.09 4.20 -25.24
N TYR A 314 -9.45 3.31 -24.32
CA TYR A 314 -9.49 1.86 -24.59
C TYR A 314 -10.89 1.29 -24.42
N GLY A 315 -11.19 0.28 -25.23
CA GLY A 315 -12.51 -0.36 -25.28
C GLY A 315 -12.88 -1.17 -24.04
N THR A 316 -14.09 -1.71 -24.05
CA THR A 316 -14.69 -2.55 -22.98
C THR A 316 -13.77 -3.67 -22.48
N ASP A 317 -12.93 -4.22 -23.36
CA ASP A 317 -11.97 -5.28 -23.06
C ASP A 317 -10.89 -4.84 -22.04
N GLY A 318 -10.71 -3.54 -21.82
CA GLY A 318 -9.78 -2.99 -20.83
C GLY A 318 -10.27 -3.11 -19.37
N LEU A 319 -11.58 -3.25 -19.18
CA LEU A 319 -12.26 -3.11 -17.88
C LEU A 319 -12.51 -4.44 -17.16
N VAL A 320 -11.98 -5.55 -17.67
CA VAL A 320 -12.24 -6.90 -17.11
C VAL A 320 -11.02 -7.44 -16.39
N GLY A 321 -11.22 -8.25 -15.34
CA GLY A 321 -10.15 -8.71 -14.46
C GLY A 321 -9.05 -9.56 -15.13
N THR A 322 -9.30 -10.10 -16.33
CA THR A 322 -8.29 -10.79 -17.15
C THR A 322 -7.38 -9.85 -17.95
N TYR A 323 -7.73 -8.58 -18.10
CA TYR A 323 -6.98 -7.64 -18.91
C TYR A 323 -5.75 -7.10 -18.18
N ARG A 324 -4.62 -7.13 -18.88
CA ARG A 324 -3.29 -6.78 -18.37
C ARG A 324 -2.49 -6.09 -19.47
N ARG A 325 -2.09 -4.84 -19.28
CA ARG A 325 -1.20 -4.14 -20.22
C ARG A 325 0.24 -4.36 -19.77
N ILE A 326 1.05 -4.97 -20.63
CA ILE A 326 2.48 -5.13 -20.39
C ILE A 326 3.20 -3.88 -20.94
N ARG A 327 3.92 -3.16 -20.10
CA ARG A 327 4.58 -1.89 -20.45
C ARG A 327 6.00 -1.86 -19.89
N SER A 328 6.93 -1.24 -20.62
CA SER A 328 8.33 -1.16 -20.17
C SER A 328 8.41 -0.30 -18.91
N MET A 329 9.21 -0.69 -17.93
CA MET A 329 9.31 0.00 -16.65
C MET A 329 9.76 1.48 -16.76
N THR A 330 10.42 1.83 -17.87
CA THR A 330 10.85 3.20 -18.19
C THR A 330 9.92 3.89 -19.20
N ARG A 331 8.70 3.37 -19.43
CA ARG A 331 7.70 4.01 -20.29
C ARG A 331 7.00 5.09 -19.48
N GLU A 332 7.03 6.30 -19.99
CA GLU A 332 6.13 7.39 -19.59
C GLU A 332 5.14 7.59 -20.74
N SER A 333 3.83 7.51 -20.46
CA SER A 333 2.80 7.77 -21.48
C SER A 333 1.52 8.36 -20.89
N GLY A 334 0.75 9.06 -21.73
CA GLY A 334 -0.42 9.82 -21.26
C GLY A 334 -1.65 8.98 -20.91
N ASP A 335 -1.57 7.68 -21.12
CA ASP A 335 -2.53 6.62 -20.81
C ASP A 335 -2.15 5.80 -19.57
N ILE A 336 -1.08 6.17 -18.86
CA ILE A 336 -0.63 5.49 -17.63
C ILE A 336 -0.38 6.50 -16.50
N GLY A 337 -1.00 6.22 -15.37
CA GLY A 337 -0.83 6.87 -14.06
C GLY A 337 -0.68 5.79 -12.98
N PHE A 338 -1.16 6.05 -11.77
CA PHE A 338 -1.08 5.12 -10.65
C PHE A 338 -2.02 5.51 -9.50
N ARG A 339 -2.31 4.54 -8.63
CA ARG A 339 -2.63 4.77 -7.21
C ARG A 339 -1.56 4.12 -6.33
N LEU A 340 -1.64 4.33 -5.03
CA LEU A 340 -0.81 3.63 -4.06
C LEU A 340 -1.65 2.70 -3.18
N THR A 341 -1.02 1.64 -2.68
CA THR A 341 -1.44 0.95 -1.47
C THR A 341 -0.75 1.58 -0.26
N SER A 342 -1.37 1.47 0.90
CA SER A 342 -0.68 1.66 2.17
C SER A 342 -0.98 0.51 3.11
N ILE A 343 -0.03 0.20 3.97
CA ILE A 343 -0.26 -0.61 5.15
C ILE A 343 0.01 0.29 6.36
N ALA A 344 -0.92 0.30 7.31
CA ALA A 344 -0.62 0.89 8.61
C ALA A 344 0.38 -0.03 9.32
N ALA A 345 1.34 0.52 10.08
CA ALA A 345 2.34 -0.30 10.77
C ALA A 345 1.74 -1.21 11.86
N ASP A 346 0.47 -1.00 12.20
CA ASP A 346 -0.39 -1.79 13.08
C ASP A 346 -1.48 -2.58 12.30
N ALA A 347 -1.41 -2.60 10.96
CA ALA A 347 -2.28 -3.39 10.07
C ALA A 347 -1.51 -4.36 9.15
N GLY A 348 -0.17 -4.28 9.12
CA GLY A 348 0.61 -5.46 8.79
C GLY A 348 0.50 -6.42 9.95
N GLY A 349 0.10 -7.67 9.69
CA GLY A 349 0.28 -8.76 10.66
C GLY A 349 1.71 -8.72 11.18
N VAL A 350 1.90 -9.01 12.46
CA VAL A 350 3.24 -8.94 13.06
C VAL A 350 4.14 -9.88 12.23
N PRO A 351 5.32 -9.50 11.74
CA PRO A 351 6.10 -10.42 10.90
C PRO A 351 6.32 -11.75 11.63
N GLY A 352 5.79 -12.86 11.11
CA GLY A 352 5.71 -14.16 11.80
C GLY A 352 4.32 -14.59 12.29
N ASP A 353 3.34 -13.68 12.31
CA ASP A 353 1.90 -13.87 12.58
C ASP A 353 1.27 -14.55 11.37
N LEU A 354 1.10 -15.86 11.45
CA LEU A 354 0.64 -16.72 10.37
C LEU A 354 -0.86 -17.03 10.47
N ASP A 355 -1.50 -16.85 11.64
CA ASP A 355 -2.97 -16.96 11.76
C ASP A 355 -3.72 -15.62 11.74
N GLY A 356 -3.01 -14.50 11.90
CA GLY A 356 -3.54 -13.14 11.79
C GLY A 356 -4.23 -12.63 13.04
N ASP A 357 -3.96 -13.20 14.22
CA ASP A 357 -4.59 -12.78 15.48
C ASP A 357 -3.91 -11.57 16.16
N GLY A 358 -2.67 -11.26 15.76
CA GLY A 358 -1.97 -10.03 16.10
C GLY A 358 -0.82 -10.16 17.11
N ASP A 359 -0.44 -11.36 17.52
CA ASP A 359 0.87 -11.64 18.12
C ASP A 359 1.68 -12.70 17.32
N VAL A 360 2.74 -13.27 17.89
CA VAL A 360 3.54 -14.33 17.25
C VAL A 360 3.90 -15.34 18.33
N ASP A 361 3.23 -16.48 18.35
CA ASP A 361 3.33 -17.43 19.46
C ASP A 361 3.55 -18.91 19.03
N ALA A 362 3.12 -19.88 19.85
CA ALA A 362 3.25 -21.28 19.53
C ALA A 362 2.28 -21.76 18.43
N ASP A 363 1.12 -21.13 18.26
CA ASP A 363 0.14 -21.48 17.22
C ASP A 363 0.65 -21.11 15.82
N ASP A 364 1.47 -20.05 15.69
CA ASP A 364 2.21 -19.69 14.47
C ASP A 364 3.34 -20.66 14.16
N ILE A 365 4.13 -21.05 15.17
CA ILE A 365 5.16 -22.08 14.99
C ILE A 365 4.49 -23.39 14.54
N ASP A 366 3.32 -23.73 15.07
CA ASP A 366 2.53 -24.88 14.64
C ASP A 366 1.89 -24.71 13.24
N LEU A 367 1.58 -23.49 12.81
CA LEU A 367 1.18 -23.19 11.43
C LEU A 367 2.33 -23.42 10.46
N PHE A 368 3.49 -22.87 10.80
CA PHE A 368 4.73 -23.04 10.06
C PHE A 368 5.08 -24.54 9.95
N CYS A 369 5.06 -25.28 11.06
CA CYS A 369 5.26 -26.74 11.10
C CYS A 369 4.23 -27.53 10.27
N ARG A 370 2.98 -27.05 10.13
CA ARG A 370 1.95 -27.71 9.31
C ARG A 370 2.19 -27.58 7.81
N GLY A 371 2.98 -26.59 7.37
CA GLY A 371 3.34 -26.36 5.99
C GLY A 371 4.41 -27.31 5.47
N ILE A 372 4.16 -28.62 5.47
CA ILE A 372 5.11 -29.66 5.01
C ILE A 372 5.70 -29.30 3.64
N TRP A 373 6.97 -28.93 3.68
CA TRP A 373 7.76 -28.25 2.65
C TRP A 373 7.60 -28.80 1.22
N PRO A 374 6.89 -28.09 0.33
CA PRO A 374 6.92 -28.33 -1.11
C PRO A 374 8.11 -27.64 -1.78
N GLU A 375 8.40 -28.04 -3.03
CA GLU A 375 9.50 -27.54 -3.88
C GLU A 375 9.60 -25.99 -3.96
N PRO A 376 10.81 -25.43 -4.20
CA PRO A 376 11.07 -23.98 -4.16
C PRO A 376 10.16 -23.15 -5.09
N ASP A 377 9.58 -22.09 -4.53
CA ASP A 377 8.79 -21.11 -5.27
C ASP A 377 9.70 -20.07 -5.96
N PRO A 378 9.69 -19.94 -7.30
CA PRO A 378 10.43 -18.89 -7.99
C PRO A 378 9.92 -17.45 -7.76
N PHE A 379 8.90 -17.24 -6.91
CA PHE A 379 8.30 -15.94 -6.59
C PHE A 379 8.51 -15.47 -5.14
N GLY A 380 9.12 -16.28 -4.27
CA GLY A 380 9.34 -15.97 -2.85
C GLY A 380 8.12 -16.33 -1.99
N ASP A 381 8.30 -17.25 -1.05
CA ASP A 381 7.25 -17.66 -0.10
C ASP A 381 7.24 -16.67 1.07
N PRO A 382 6.08 -16.22 1.60
CA PRO A 382 6.04 -15.32 2.76
C PRO A 382 6.62 -15.92 4.06
N ARG A 383 6.96 -17.23 4.07
CA ARG A 383 7.61 -17.95 5.17
C ARG A 383 9.14 -18.12 4.99
N ASP A 384 9.70 -17.67 3.87
CA ASP A 384 11.14 -17.39 3.69
C ASP A 384 11.46 -16.13 4.52
N PHE A 385 11.70 -16.34 5.81
CA PHE A 385 11.92 -15.31 6.82
C PHE A 385 13.37 -14.86 6.87
N ASP A 386 14.31 -15.74 6.52
CA ASP A 386 15.75 -15.45 6.53
C ASP A 386 16.25 -14.85 5.20
N GLY A 387 15.53 -15.07 4.10
CA GLY A 387 15.72 -14.46 2.79
C GLY A 387 16.69 -15.20 1.87
N ASP A 388 16.98 -16.47 2.11
CA ASP A 388 17.92 -17.26 1.29
C ASP A 388 17.32 -17.86 0.01
N GLY A 389 15.98 -17.95 -0.08
CA GLY A 389 15.24 -18.34 -1.28
C GLY A 389 14.69 -19.77 -1.28
N ASP A 390 14.77 -20.51 -0.18
CA ASP A 390 13.83 -21.59 0.09
C ASP A 390 13.07 -21.41 1.42
N VAL A 391 12.48 -22.48 1.95
CA VAL A 391 11.62 -22.44 3.15
C VAL A 391 12.03 -23.67 3.93
N ASP A 392 12.78 -23.50 5.03
CA ASP A 392 13.48 -24.61 5.70
C ASP A 392 13.69 -24.43 7.23
N GLU A 393 14.51 -25.29 7.86
CA GLU A 393 14.79 -25.22 9.31
C GLU A 393 15.38 -23.87 9.76
N ASP A 394 16.13 -23.17 8.90
CA ASP A 394 16.74 -21.88 9.21
C ASP A 394 15.67 -20.75 9.29
N ASP A 395 14.56 -20.82 8.55
CA ASP A 395 13.39 -19.94 8.73
C ASP A 395 12.65 -20.20 10.04
N MET A 396 12.51 -21.47 10.44
CA MET A 396 11.93 -21.81 11.75
C MET A 396 12.77 -21.21 12.89
N ILE A 397 14.09 -21.25 12.73
CA ILE A 397 15.02 -20.60 13.65
C ILE A 397 14.79 -19.08 13.60
N TYR A 398 14.68 -18.48 12.42
CA TYR A 398 14.47 -17.03 12.28
C TYR A 398 13.19 -16.55 12.96
N LEU A 399 12.06 -17.24 12.72
CA LEU A 399 10.76 -16.98 13.37
C LEU A 399 10.90 -16.98 14.89
N VAL A 400 11.44 -18.07 15.46
CA VAL A 400 11.57 -18.25 16.91
C VAL A 400 12.58 -17.29 17.54
N GLU A 401 13.66 -16.94 16.83
CA GLU A 401 14.73 -16.09 17.37
C GLU A 401 14.50 -14.59 17.18
N THR A 402 13.64 -14.18 16.23
CA THR A 402 13.46 -12.77 15.85
C THR A 402 12.06 -12.24 16.14
N PHE A 403 11.01 -13.04 15.90
CA PHE A 403 9.64 -12.55 15.78
C PHE A 403 8.75 -12.91 16.96
N VAL A 404 8.85 -14.13 17.51
CA VAL A 404 8.01 -14.63 18.60
C VAL A 404 7.95 -13.68 19.80
N GLU A 405 6.75 -13.30 20.25
CA GLU A 405 6.54 -12.51 21.46
C GLU A 405 6.69 -13.37 22.73
N LEU A 406 7.38 -12.82 23.74
CA LEU A 406 7.56 -13.49 25.02
C LEU A 406 6.32 -13.36 25.92
N GLN A 407 5.77 -14.50 26.33
CA GLN A 407 4.65 -14.61 27.28
C GLN A 407 5.03 -14.25 28.74
N ASP A 408 6.20 -13.63 28.96
CA ASP A 408 6.58 -13.03 30.25
C ASP A 408 5.89 -11.68 30.54
N GLY A 409 5.11 -11.17 29.56
CA GLY A 409 4.37 -9.91 29.65
C GLY A 409 5.25 -8.67 29.52
N SER A 410 6.44 -8.80 28.92
CA SER A 410 7.39 -7.70 28.72
C SER A 410 7.31 -7.00 27.36
N GLY A 411 6.54 -7.53 26.40
CA GLY A 411 6.49 -7.00 25.03
C GLY A 411 7.84 -7.09 24.31
N ARG A 412 8.59 -8.16 24.60
CA ARG A 412 9.91 -8.44 24.00
C ARG A 412 9.75 -9.57 23.01
N LEU A 413 10.50 -9.49 21.91
CA LEU A 413 10.52 -10.51 20.86
C LEU A 413 11.79 -11.36 20.93
N GLY A 414 11.70 -12.58 20.41
CA GLY A 414 12.80 -13.52 20.19
C GLY A 414 13.12 -14.39 21.41
N SER A 415 13.05 -15.72 21.20
CA SER A 415 13.50 -16.73 22.15
C SER A 415 14.49 -17.73 21.51
N LYS A 416 14.44 -19.02 21.89
CA LYS A 416 15.19 -20.13 21.31
C LYS A 416 14.33 -21.39 21.29
N ARG A 417 14.51 -22.22 20.25
CA ARG A 417 13.84 -23.52 20.15
C ARG A 417 14.07 -24.36 21.42
N GLY A 418 12.98 -24.79 22.05
CA GLY A 418 12.98 -25.48 23.34
C GLY A 418 12.64 -24.64 24.56
N ASP A 419 12.41 -23.33 24.40
CA ASP A 419 11.51 -22.54 25.26
C ASP A 419 10.10 -22.81 24.74
N PHE A 420 9.32 -23.62 25.46
CA PHE A 420 8.02 -24.15 25.01
C PHE A 420 6.85 -23.39 25.62
N ASN A 421 7.06 -22.62 26.69
CA ASN A 421 6.06 -21.68 27.21
C ASN A 421 6.38 -20.22 26.89
N LEU A 422 7.36 -19.99 26.01
CA LEU A 422 7.77 -18.68 25.48
C LEU A 422 8.03 -17.64 26.58
N ASP A 423 8.52 -18.06 27.77
CA ASP A 423 8.80 -17.14 28.88
C ASP A 423 10.19 -16.47 28.79
N GLY A 424 10.92 -16.74 27.70
CA GLY A 424 12.25 -16.22 27.43
C GLY A 424 13.36 -16.99 28.15
N LEU A 425 13.07 -18.13 28.79
CA LEU A 425 14.03 -18.92 29.55
C LEU A 425 13.96 -20.41 29.18
N VAL A 426 14.88 -20.93 28.37
CA VAL A 426 14.95 -22.40 28.13
C VAL A 426 15.38 -23.11 29.41
N ASN A 427 14.45 -23.70 30.16
CA ASN A 427 14.65 -24.09 31.55
C ASN A 427 13.96 -25.42 31.96
N GLY A 428 13.80 -25.62 33.27
CA GLY A 428 13.21 -26.83 33.84
C GLY A 428 11.69 -26.94 33.64
N THR A 429 11.02 -25.83 33.35
CA THR A 429 9.58 -25.74 33.04
C THR A 429 9.28 -26.36 31.67
N ASP A 430 10.05 -26.00 30.65
CA ASP A 430 9.97 -26.54 29.28
C ASP A 430 10.22 -28.05 29.27
N LEU A 431 11.23 -28.47 30.03
CA LEU A 431 11.54 -29.89 30.23
C LEU A 431 10.44 -30.64 31.00
N ALA A 432 9.48 -29.94 31.63
CA ALA A 432 8.29 -30.55 32.23
C ALA A 432 7.11 -30.62 31.23
N LEU A 433 6.96 -29.62 30.35
CA LEU A 433 6.00 -29.64 29.22
C LEU A 433 6.31 -30.80 28.27
N MET A 434 7.52 -30.81 27.70
CA MET A 434 8.02 -31.85 26.78
C MET A 434 7.92 -33.27 27.34
N LYS A 435 8.09 -33.45 28.67
CA LYS A 435 7.92 -34.76 29.33
C LYS A 435 6.47 -35.24 29.40
N THR A 436 5.51 -34.34 29.33
CA THR A 436 4.08 -34.65 29.37
C THR A 436 3.61 -35.17 28.01
N ALA A 437 4.15 -34.62 26.92
CA ALA A 437 3.88 -35.05 25.55
C ALA A 437 4.81 -36.16 25.02
N PHE A 438 5.88 -36.52 25.74
CA PHE A 438 6.90 -37.45 25.24
C PHE A 438 6.34 -38.78 24.71
N GLY A 439 6.61 -39.05 23.43
CA GLY A 439 6.11 -40.22 22.68
C GLY A 439 4.65 -40.14 22.24
N GLN A 440 3.98 -38.98 22.38
CA GLN A 440 2.67 -38.73 21.79
C GLN A 440 2.80 -38.13 20.38
N PRO A 441 1.97 -38.55 19.41
CA PRO A 441 1.93 -37.97 18.07
C PRO A 441 0.96 -36.78 17.98
N GLY A 442 1.22 -35.89 17.02
CA GLY A 442 0.33 -34.75 16.72
C GLY A 442 0.30 -33.71 17.85
N MET A 443 1.46 -33.48 18.47
CA MET A 443 1.69 -32.50 19.53
C MET A 443 2.40 -31.29 18.94
N GLY A 444 2.01 -30.11 19.40
CA GLY A 444 2.54 -28.83 18.93
C GLY A 444 3.85 -28.40 19.58
N TYR A 445 4.34 -27.23 19.19
CA TYR A 445 5.53 -26.62 19.77
C TYR A 445 5.37 -26.41 21.28
N ALA A 446 4.23 -25.88 21.73
CA ALA A 446 3.94 -25.68 23.16
C ALA A 446 3.90 -26.98 23.99
N ASP A 447 3.59 -28.11 23.37
CA ASP A 447 3.62 -29.44 24.01
C ASP A 447 5.05 -30.02 24.10
N GLY A 448 6.00 -29.47 23.34
CA GLY A 448 7.41 -29.84 23.35
C GLY A 448 7.99 -30.32 22.03
N ASN A 449 7.33 -30.08 20.90
CA ASN A 449 7.80 -30.43 19.55
C ASN A 449 8.69 -29.31 18.98
N ALA A 450 10.01 -29.41 19.15
CA ALA A 450 10.96 -28.37 18.77
C ALA A 450 11.46 -28.45 17.31
N ASN A 451 11.10 -29.51 16.57
CA ASN A 451 11.59 -29.78 15.21
C ASN A 451 10.48 -30.00 14.17
N CYS A 452 9.21 -29.74 14.52
CA CYS A 452 8.05 -29.97 13.66
C CYS A 452 7.82 -31.44 13.25
N ASP A 453 8.45 -32.43 13.89
CA ASP A 453 8.31 -33.84 13.49
C ASP A 453 7.05 -34.51 14.06
N ALA A 454 6.81 -35.76 13.70
CA ALA A 454 5.59 -36.49 14.05
C ALA A 454 5.46 -36.86 15.54
N LEU A 455 6.52 -36.76 16.35
CA LEU A 455 6.58 -37.24 17.74
C LEU A 455 7.49 -36.37 18.63
N VAL A 456 7.00 -35.95 19.80
CA VAL A 456 7.87 -35.38 20.85
C VAL A 456 8.80 -36.46 21.39
N ASP A 457 10.10 -36.41 21.08
CA ASP A 457 11.04 -37.50 21.27
C ASP A 457 12.46 -37.07 21.74
N GLY A 458 13.46 -37.93 21.59
CA GLY A 458 14.84 -37.65 21.98
C GLY A 458 15.54 -36.55 21.15
N THR A 459 14.99 -36.17 20.00
CA THR A 459 15.48 -35.11 19.12
C THR A 459 15.09 -33.72 19.64
N ASP A 460 13.83 -33.51 20.04
CA ASP A 460 13.39 -32.29 20.74
C ASP A 460 14.18 -32.06 22.03
N LEU A 461 14.37 -33.14 22.80
CA LEU A 461 15.19 -33.11 24.00
C LEU A 461 16.65 -32.72 23.70
N ALA A 462 17.16 -33.00 22.51
CA ALA A 462 18.49 -32.55 22.09
C ALA A 462 18.52 -31.05 21.76
N ILE A 463 17.45 -30.52 21.15
CA ILE A 463 17.29 -29.08 20.85
C ILE A 463 17.15 -28.29 22.15
N LEU A 464 16.18 -28.63 23.01
CA LEU A 464 16.00 -28.03 24.34
C LEU A 464 17.30 -28.07 25.16
N LYS A 465 18.02 -29.19 25.14
CA LYS A 465 19.29 -29.33 25.86
C LYS A 465 20.40 -28.45 25.27
N THR A 466 20.39 -28.20 23.96
CA THR A 466 21.38 -27.34 23.29
C THR A 466 21.20 -25.88 23.71
N ASN A 467 19.95 -25.45 23.88
CA ASN A 467 19.62 -24.08 24.29
C ASN A 467 19.44 -23.91 25.82
N PHE A 468 19.56 -24.98 26.62
CA PHE A 468 19.25 -24.97 28.06
C PHE A 468 20.08 -23.95 28.85
N GLY A 469 19.38 -23.09 29.60
CA GLY A 469 19.96 -21.95 30.30
C GLY A 469 20.09 -20.68 29.45
N PHE A 470 19.52 -20.67 28.24
CA PHE A 470 19.24 -19.44 27.51
C PHE A 470 18.35 -18.51 28.34
N ILE A 471 18.62 -17.22 28.23
CA ILE A 471 17.84 -16.13 28.80
C ILE A 471 17.76 -15.09 27.69
N ALA A 472 16.55 -14.81 27.20
CA ALA A 472 16.34 -13.78 26.20
C ALA A 472 16.93 -12.44 26.70
N PRO A 473 17.67 -11.69 25.86
CA PRO A 473 18.32 -10.46 26.31
C PRO A 473 17.30 -9.48 26.91
N PRO A 474 17.65 -8.73 27.99
CA PRO A 474 16.81 -7.66 28.47
C PRO A 474 16.68 -6.62 27.35
N GLY A 475 15.44 -6.26 27.01
CA GLY A 475 15.12 -5.40 25.88
C GLY A 475 16.00 -4.16 25.84
N GLY A 476 16.82 -4.06 24.80
CA GLY A 476 17.57 -2.85 24.53
C GLY A 476 16.57 -1.78 24.12
N ALA A 477 16.49 -0.68 24.87
CA ALA A 477 15.88 0.52 24.34
C ALA A 477 16.62 0.84 23.03
N VAL A 478 15.89 0.80 21.89
CA VAL A 478 16.36 1.41 20.65
C VAL A 478 16.86 2.80 21.03
N PRO A 479 18.13 3.15 20.77
CA PRO A 479 18.65 4.43 21.20
C PRO A 479 17.82 5.54 20.54
N GLU A 480 16.98 6.23 21.34
CA GLU A 480 16.32 7.45 20.88
C GLU A 480 17.40 8.33 20.22
N PRO A 481 17.14 8.86 19.02
CA PRO A 481 18.14 9.68 18.34
C PRO A 481 18.58 10.80 19.28
N VAL A 482 19.90 10.91 19.49
CA VAL A 482 20.56 11.65 20.59
C VAL A 482 20.28 13.17 20.56
N THR A 483 19.50 13.62 19.58
CA THR A 483 18.95 14.95 19.33
C THR A 483 18.32 15.58 20.59
N ILE A 484 17.51 14.87 21.37
CA ILE A 484 16.84 15.44 22.56
C ILE A 484 17.83 15.65 23.73
N GLY A 485 18.78 14.73 23.91
CA GLY A 485 19.88 14.87 24.88
C GLY A 485 20.83 16.03 24.55
N LEU A 486 21.10 16.25 23.26
CA LEU A 486 21.92 17.37 22.80
C LEU A 486 21.18 18.72 22.85
N LEU A 487 19.86 18.75 22.60
CA LEU A 487 19.03 19.96 22.72
C LEU A 487 18.96 20.46 24.17
N SER A 488 18.81 19.56 25.15
CA SER A 488 18.76 19.92 26.57
C SER A 488 20.11 20.46 27.09
N LEU A 489 21.23 19.89 26.66
CA LEU A 489 22.57 20.43 26.92
C LEU A 489 22.83 21.77 26.20
N GLY A 490 22.39 21.91 24.94
CA GLY A 490 22.49 23.15 24.17
C GLY A 490 21.72 24.30 24.80
N GLY A 491 20.46 24.09 25.17
CA GLY A 491 19.59 25.10 25.80
C GLY A 491 20.14 25.68 27.10
N LEU A 492 20.79 24.85 27.93
CA LEU A 492 21.43 25.28 29.18
C LEU A 492 22.63 26.21 28.95
N THR A 493 23.37 26.06 27.84
CA THR A 493 24.47 26.98 27.51
C THR A 493 23.97 28.34 26.99
N LEU A 494 22.87 28.34 26.22
CA LEU A 494 22.25 29.57 25.68
C LEU A 494 21.59 30.41 26.78
N LEU A 495 20.90 29.78 27.74
CA LEU A 495 20.30 30.47 28.89
C LEU A 495 21.35 31.16 29.79
N ARG A 496 22.58 30.63 29.86
CA ARG A 496 23.66 31.23 30.66
C ARG A 496 24.29 32.48 30.02
N ARG A 497 24.06 32.73 28.73
CA ARG A 497 24.63 33.88 27.99
C ARG A 497 23.76 35.15 28.05
N ARG A 498 22.53 35.07 28.58
CA ARG A 498 21.58 36.20 28.65
C ARG A 498 21.58 36.99 29.98
N ARG A 499 22.61 36.82 30.82
CA ARG A 499 22.84 37.60 32.05
C ARG A 499 24.29 38.10 32.17
N ARG A 500 24.65 39.08 31.34
CA ARG A 500 25.66 40.12 31.62
C ARG A 500 25.24 41.41 30.95
#